data_AF-A0A4Y2VVX1-F1
#
_entry.id   AF-A0A4Y2VVX1-F1
#
_cell.length_a   1.000
_cell.length_b   1.000
_cell.length_c   1.000
_cell.angle_alpha   90.00
_cell.angle_beta   90.00
_cell.angle_gamma   90.00
#
_symmetry.space_group_name_H-M   'P 1'
#
loop_
_entity.id
_entity.type
_entity.pdbx_description
1 polymer ?
#
loop_
_entity_poly.entity_id
_entity_poly.type
_entity_poly.pdbx_seq_one_letter_code
_entity_poly.pdbx_strand_id
1 'polypeptide(L)'
;MIRIVFSCLHSIFLKDFLERGKTPAGNVPDLVFEQLPFDHPISINFTSGTTGSPKGVVHSAVTFLSLLRDFIFHLNLKSGDVAYSHCAVGWSVWDYPFPTLALGIKQFLFDGDPVYKKKDFDLWTILSKYKITYAFVSTCYFDGLELTNAWNDHPNVNFDHLKVFTMGASPVKKRNYDFIYKNLKRKDIFIGSQYGATEMFGDFTGFDFNTLSYMGECQVPALGVDLQCFDKEGKPVVGQRGEVVVTTPCPSFPVYLWGDEDNNRLYETYLSKYEGVWCQNDEGWINPKTGGIVVIGRSDDIMTQYGELMSAADIYFASKLCYPEIP
;
A
#
# COMPACT_ATOMS: atom_id res chain seq x y z
N MET A 1 -14.06 -3.38 -23.21
CA MET A 1 -15.37 -3.71 -22.61
C MET A 1 -15.14 -3.94 -21.12
N ILE A 2 -15.29 -2.91 -20.28
CA ILE A 2 -15.15 -3.03 -18.82
C ILE A 2 -16.37 -3.81 -18.33
N ARG A 3 -16.20 -5.09 -17.99
CA ARG A 3 -17.25 -5.86 -17.30
C ARG A 3 -17.23 -5.41 -15.84
N ILE A 4 -18.07 -4.43 -15.53
CA ILE A 4 -18.37 -4.03 -14.17
C ILE A 4 -19.44 -5.01 -13.66
N VAL A 5 -19.07 -5.89 -12.73
CA VAL A 5 -20.01 -6.74 -12.00
C VAL A 5 -20.29 -6.01 -10.69
N PHE A 6 -21.38 -5.25 -10.60
CA PHE A 6 -21.77 -4.58 -9.35
C PHE A 6 -22.99 -5.24 -8.72
N SER A 7 -22.90 -5.36 -7.39
CA SER A 7 -24.02 -5.22 -6.46
C SER A 7 -23.91 -3.92 -5.65
N CYS A 8 -23.32 -2.83 -6.19
CA CYS A 8 -23.42 -1.51 -5.55
C CYS A 8 -24.81 -0.94 -5.80
N LEU A 9 -25.56 -0.72 -4.72
CA LEU A 9 -26.95 -0.24 -4.72
C LEU A 9 -27.19 1.05 -5.54
N HIS A 10 -26.14 1.83 -5.79
CA HIS A 10 -26.21 3.13 -6.48
C HIS A 10 -25.27 3.25 -7.69
N SER A 11 -24.85 2.13 -8.28
CA SER A 11 -24.03 2.15 -9.50
C SER A 11 -24.86 2.35 -10.76
N ILE A 12 -24.25 2.94 -11.79
CA ILE A 12 -24.87 3.15 -13.11
C ILE A 12 -23.85 2.81 -14.19
N PHE A 13 -24.27 2.18 -15.29
CA PHE A 13 -23.39 1.96 -16.43
C PHE A 13 -23.05 3.30 -17.09
N LEU A 14 -21.84 3.44 -17.64
CA LEU A 14 -21.44 4.66 -18.36
C LEU A 14 -22.47 5.05 -19.41
N LYS A 15 -23.00 4.08 -20.17
CA LYS A 15 -24.06 4.33 -21.16
C LYS A 15 -25.28 4.99 -20.49
N ASP A 16 -25.79 4.40 -19.42
CA ASP A 16 -26.97 4.89 -18.71
C ASP A 16 -26.71 6.25 -18.04
N PHE A 17 -25.48 6.50 -17.59
CA PHE A 17 -25.05 7.80 -17.08
C PHE A 17 -25.08 8.86 -18.18
N LEU A 18 -24.50 8.57 -19.35
CA LEU A 18 -24.51 9.47 -20.51
C LEU A 18 -25.94 9.73 -21.01
N GLU A 19 -26.81 8.72 -20.97
CA GLU A 19 -28.24 8.88 -21.29
C GLU A 19 -28.94 9.90 -20.39
N ARG A 20 -28.61 9.94 -19.08
CA ARG A 20 -29.14 10.95 -18.15
C ARG A 20 -28.64 12.37 -18.45
N GLY A 21 -27.46 12.48 -19.05
CA GLY A 21 -26.84 13.76 -19.42
C GLY A 21 -27.27 14.31 -20.78
N LYS A 22 -28.21 13.67 -21.47
CA LYS A 22 -28.67 14.12 -22.80
C LYS A 22 -29.37 15.48 -22.71
N THR A 23 -29.01 16.35 -23.63
CA THR A 23 -29.72 17.61 -23.89
C THR A 23 -31.15 17.34 -24.38
N PRO A 24 -32.06 18.34 -24.34
CA PRO A 24 -33.40 18.20 -24.94
C PRO A 24 -33.41 17.80 -26.42
N ALA A 25 -32.30 18.04 -27.14
CA ALA A 25 -32.09 17.63 -28.52
C ALA A 25 -31.61 16.16 -28.67
N GLY A 26 -31.43 15.42 -27.58
CA GLY A 26 -31.00 14.02 -27.57
C GLY A 26 -29.48 13.79 -27.63
N ASN A 27 -28.68 14.86 -27.68
CA ASN A 27 -27.21 14.78 -27.75
C ASN A 27 -26.58 14.75 -26.36
N VAL A 28 -25.50 13.98 -26.20
CA VAL A 28 -24.63 14.00 -25.01
C VAL A 28 -23.60 15.12 -25.20
N PRO A 29 -23.52 16.12 -24.30
CA PRO A 29 -22.49 17.14 -24.37
C PRO A 29 -21.08 16.54 -24.26
N ASP A 30 -20.10 17.21 -24.85
CA ASP A 30 -18.70 16.80 -24.67
C ASP A 30 -18.28 16.90 -23.21
N LEU A 31 -17.53 15.91 -22.73
CA LEU A 31 -16.89 15.96 -21.43
C LEU A 31 -15.67 16.90 -21.52
N VAL A 32 -15.76 18.03 -20.83
CA VAL A 32 -14.65 19.00 -20.74
C VAL A 32 -13.86 18.72 -19.46
N PHE A 33 -12.55 18.53 -19.60
CA PHE A 33 -11.62 18.34 -18.49
C PHE A 33 -10.73 19.57 -18.35
N GLU A 34 -10.82 20.25 -17.21
CA GLU A 34 -10.00 21.41 -16.91
C GLU A 34 -8.51 21.08 -16.98
N GLN A 35 -7.74 21.94 -17.65
CA GLN A 35 -6.29 21.81 -17.73
C GLN A 35 -5.66 22.57 -16.57
N LEU A 36 -5.14 21.83 -15.60
CA LEU A 36 -4.67 22.38 -14.33
C LEU A 36 -3.14 22.27 -14.24
N PRO A 37 -2.48 23.15 -13.45
CA PRO A 37 -1.07 23.04 -13.16
C PRO A 37 -0.68 21.68 -12.59
N PHE A 38 0.58 21.31 -12.73
CA PHE A 38 1.10 20.02 -12.29
C PHE A 38 0.96 19.81 -10.77
N ASP A 39 1.12 20.88 -10.00
CA ASP A 39 0.98 20.95 -8.54
C ASP A 39 -0.47 21.20 -8.07
N HIS A 40 -1.45 21.20 -8.96
CA HIS A 40 -2.85 21.41 -8.58
C HIS A 40 -3.32 20.32 -7.60
N PRO A 41 -3.89 20.69 -6.43
CA PRO A 41 -4.41 19.74 -5.46
C PRO A 41 -5.54 18.85 -6.01
N ILE A 42 -5.44 17.54 -5.82
CA ILE A 42 -6.44 16.55 -6.28
C ILE A 42 -7.09 15.75 -5.15
N SER A 43 -6.42 15.58 -4.01
CA SER A 43 -6.96 14.86 -2.86
C SER A 43 -6.40 15.38 -1.55
N ILE A 44 -7.18 15.15 -0.50
CA ILE A 44 -6.76 15.37 0.89
C ILE A 44 -6.97 14.06 1.63
N ASN A 45 -5.88 13.45 2.08
CA ASN A 45 -5.91 12.21 2.85
C ASN A 45 -5.55 12.51 4.30
N PHE A 46 -6.51 12.33 5.21
CA PHE A 46 -6.31 12.58 6.63
C PHE A 46 -5.60 11.41 7.31
N THR A 47 -4.51 11.70 8.01
CA THR A 47 -3.78 10.71 8.82
C THR A 47 -3.88 11.05 10.30
N SER A 48 -3.90 10.01 11.14
CA SER A 48 -3.77 10.17 12.59
C SER A 48 -2.36 10.63 12.93
N GLY A 49 -2.21 11.85 13.45
CA GLY A 49 -0.95 12.30 14.04
C GLY A 49 -0.74 11.69 15.42
N THR A 50 0.51 11.49 15.83
CA THR A 50 0.88 10.93 17.14
C THR A 50 0.63 11.90 18.30
N THR A 51 0.53 13.21 18.03
CA THR A 51 0.49 14.25 19.08
C THR A 51 -0.58 15.35 18.89
N GLY A 52 -1.47 15.26 17.88
CA GLY A 52 -2.40 16.37 17.59
C GLY A 52 -3.53 16.06 16.62
N SER A 53 -4.16 17.12 16.10
CA SER A 53 -5.24 17.03 15.10
C SER A 53 -4.80 16.26 13.85
N PRO A 54 -5.72 15.54 13.17
CA PRO A 54 -5.40 14.82 11.94
C PRO A 54 -4.65 15.68 10.93
N LYS A 55 -3.62 15.13 10.31
CA LYS A 55 -2.84 15.81 9.27
C LYS A 55 -3.55 15.58 7.94
N GLY A 56 -4.11 16.64 7.35
CA GLY A 56 -4.71 16.58 6.01
C GLY A 56 -3.62 16.64 4.95
N VAL A 57 -3.13 15.50 4.50
CA VAL A 57 -2.06 15.43 3.51
C VAL A 57 -2.62 15.81 2.14
N VAL A 58 -2.12 16.87 1.52
CA VAL A 58 -2.62 17.34 0.23
C VAL A 58 -1.74 16.84 -0.90
N HIS A 59 -2.34 16.11 -1.84
CA HIS A 59 -1.67 15.54 -2.99
C HIS A 59 -2.03 16.28 -4.26
N SER A 60 -1.06 16.39 -5.18
CA SER A 60 -1.26 16.94 -6.52
C SER A 60 -1.42 15.84 -7.58
N ALA A 61 -1.75 16.24 -8.80
CA ALA A 61 -1.81 15.33 -9.95
C ALA A 61 -0.50 14.55 -10.20
N VAL A 62 0.63 15.04 -9.67
CA VAL A 62 1.96 14.40 -9.77
C VAL A 62 2.00 13.01 -9.16
N THR A 63 1.17 12.72 -8.14
CA THR A 63 1.13 11.40 -7.51
C THR A 63 0.76 10.30 -8.50
N PHE A 64 0.11 10.64 -9.61
CA PHE A 64 -0.10 9.71 -10.71
C PHE A 64 1.21 9.09 -11.22
N LEU A 65 2.32 9.83 -11.28
CA LEU A 65 3.61 9.30 -11.72
C LEU A 65 4.13 8.21 -10.78
N SER A 66 3.99 8.38 -9.46
CA SER A 66 4.37 7.34 -8.49
C SER A 66 3.49 6.11 -8.61
N LEU A 67 2.20 6.27 -8.89
CA LEU A 67 1.32 5.14 -9.15
C LEU A 67 1.63 4.43 -10.47
N LEU A 68 2.00 5.17 -11.52
CA LEU A 68 2.51 4.57 -12.76
C LEU A 68 3.78 3.75 -12.49
N ARG A 69 4.71 4.31 -11.73
CA ARG A 69 5.92 3.62 -11.27
C ARG A 69 5.57 2.32 -10.54
N ASP A 70 4.70 2.39 -9.54
CA ASP A 70 4.39 1.26 -8.66
C ASP A 70 3.64 0.17 -9.42
N PHE A 71 2.55 0.51 -10.13
CA PHE A 71 1.71 -0.49 -10.78
C PHE A 71 2.27 -1.00 -12.11
N ILE A 72 2.93 -0.16 -12.92
CA ILE A 72 3.46 -0.60 -14.22
C ILE A 72 4.84 -1.21 -14.06
N PHE A 73 5.77 -0.53 -13.38
CA PHE A 73 7.16 -0.97 -13.38
C PHE A 73 7.42 -1.99 -12.28
N HIS A 74 7.00 -1.71 -11.05
CA HIS A 74 7.26 -2.61 -9.93
C HIS A 74 6.28 -3.80 -9.88
N LEU A 75 5.02 -3.61 -10.24
CA LEU A 75 4.02 -4.70 -10.23
C LEU A 75 3.79 -5.34 -11.62
N ASN A 76 4.35 -4.77 -12.70
CA ASN A 76 4.21 -5.26 -14.08
C ASN A 76 2.74 -5.49 -14.49
N LEU A 77 1.83 -4.63 -14.02
CA LEU A 77 0.43 -4.69 -14.42
C LEU A 77 0.23 -4.08 -15.80
N LYS A 78 -0.71 -4.66 -16.53
CA LYS A 78 -1.02 -4.31 -17.92
C LYS A 78 -2.51 -4.13 -18.12
N SER A 79 -2.86 -3.52 -19.25
CA SER A 79 -4.26 -3.43 -19.66
C SER A 79 -4.93 -4.80 -19.66
N GLY A 80 -6.08 -4.90 -18.99
CA GLY A 80 -6.83 -6.14 -18.84
C GLY A 80 -6.55 -6.94 -17.57
N ASP A 81 -5.44 -6.68 -16.87
CA ASP A 81 -5.21 -7.20 -15.52
C ASP A 81 -6.30 -6.70 -14.54
N VAL A 82 -6.48 -7.45 -13.45
CA VAL A 82 -7.51 -7.18 -12.43
C VAL A 82 -6.80 -6.98 -11.09
N ALA A 83 -6.80 -5.73 -10.62
CA ALA A 83 -6.24 -5.33 -9.35
C ALA A 83 -7.30 -5.39 -8.25
N TYR A 84 -6.90 -5.89 -7.09
CA TYR A 84 -7.71 -5.93 -5.89
C TYR A 84 -6.88 -5.47 -4.70
N SER A 85 -7.34 -4.45 -3.98
CA SER A 85 -6.76 -4.01 -2.73
C SER A 85 -7.76 -4.26 -1.61
N HIS A 86 -7.44 -5.18 -0.70
CA HIS A 86 -8.23 -5.44 0.48
C HIS A 86 -7.79 -4.51 1.63
N CYS A 87 -8.42 -3.35 1.69
CA CYS A 87 -8.24 -2.36 2.74
C CYS A 87 -9.53 -1.57 2.97
N ALA A 88 -9.61 -0.85 4.09
CA ALA A 88 -10.76 -0.04 4.42
C ALA A 88 -10.86 1.21 3.52
N VAL A 89 -12.09 1.57 3.14
CA VAL A 89 -12.36 2.87 2.49
C VAL A 89 -11.93 3.99 3.43
N GLY A 90 -11.19 4.97 2.91
CA GLY A 90 -10.62 6.08 3.68
C GLY A 90 -9.13 5.93 3.99
N TRP A 91 -8.54 4.77 3.71
CA TRP A 91 -7.08 4.62 3.68
C TRP A 91 -6.55 4.98 2.30
N SER A 92 -5.41 5.66 2.23
CA SER A 92 -4.76 6.02 0.97
C SER A 92 -4.50 4.81 0.05
N VAL A 93 -4.21 3.64 0.62
CA VAL A 93 -4.02 2.37 -0.12
C VAL A 93 -5.28 1.91 -0.87
N TRP A 94 -6.48 2.38 -0.45
CA TRP A 94 -7.71 2.17 -1.21
C TRP A 94 -7.76 3.07 -2.44
N ASP A 95 -7.21 4.28 -2.36
CA ASP A 95 -7.17 5.25 -3.45
C ASP A 95 -6.13 4.88 -4.53
N TYR A 96 -4.99 4.29 -4.15
CA TYR A 96 -3.84 4.03 -5.04
C TYR A 96 -4.15 3.31 -6.34
N PRO A 97 -5.00 2.25 -6.37
CA PRO A 97 -5.25 1.52 -7.60
C PRO A 97 -6.10 2.30 -8.61
N PHE A 98 -6.91 3.29 -8.18
CA PHE A 98 -7.89 3.91 -9.07
C PHE A 98 -7.29 4.67 -10.26
N PRO A 99 -6.20 5.44 -10.12
CA PRO A 99 -5.61 6.11 -11.28
C PRO A 99 -5.13 5.12 -12.37
N THR A 100 -4.86 3.87 -12.01
CA THR A 100 -4.50 2.83 -13.00
C THR A 100 -5.64 2.45 -13.95
N LEU A 101 -6.88 2.91 -13.70
CA LEU A 101 -7.97 2.85 -14.67
C LEU A 101 -7.59 3.51 -16.01
N ALA A 102 -6.78 4.57 -15.98
CA ALA A 102 -6.26 5.23 -17.18
C ALA A 102 -5.38 4.30 -18.05
N LEU A 103 -4.86 3.21 -17.46
CA LEU A 103 -4.03 2.19 -18.12
C LEU A 103 -4.85 0.97 -18.58
N GLY A 104 -6.16 0.99 -18.36
CA GLY A 104 -7.04 -0.14 -18.64
C GLY A 104 -6.89 -1.32 -17.67
N ILE A 105 -6.30 -1.09 -16.49
CA ILE A 105 -6.30 -2.07 -15.39
C ILE A 105 -7.69 -2.04 -14.75
N LYS A 106 -8.29 -3.21 -14.54
CA LYS A 106 -9.62 -3.33 -13.94
C LYS A 106 -9.49 -3.30 -12.43
N GLN A 107 -10.34 -2.54 -11.76
CA GLN A 107 -10.44 -2.53 -10.30
C GLN A 107 -11.53 -3.50 -9.84
N PHE A 108 -11.20 -4.40 -8.92
CA PHE A 108 -12.16 -5.18 -8.17
C PHE A 108 -12.37 -4.54 -6.81
N LEU A 109 -13.61 -4.09 -6.54
CA LEU A 109 -13.98 -3.46 -5.28
C LEU A 109 -14.81 -4.44 -4.45
N PHE A 110 -14.45 -4.56 -3.18
CA PHE A 110 -15.10 -5.45 -2.22
C PHE A 110 -15.51 -4.66 -1.00
N ASP A 111 -16.79 -4.78 -0.63
CA ASP A 111 -17.35 -4.24 0.60
C ASP A 111 -17.80 -5.42 1.47
N GLY A 112 -16.99 -5.74 2.48
CA GLY A 112 -17.22 -6.87 3.36
C GLY A 112 -15.97 -7.28 4.14
N ASP A 113 -16.17 -8.25 5.02
CA ASP A 113 -15.09 -8.88 5.77
C ASP A 113 -14.63 -10.16 5.02
N PRO A 114 -13.35 -10.26 4.63
CA PRO A 114 -12.83 -11.38 3.85
C PRO A 114 -12.72 -12.67 4.68
N VAL A 115 -12.85 -12.58 6.01
CA VAL A 115 -12.89 -13.66 6.99
C VAL A 115 -14.34 -14.13 7.23
N TYR A 116 -15.34 -13.41 6.73
CA TYR A 116 -16.75 -13.68 7.01
C TYR A 116 -17.18 -15.04 6.45
N LYS A 117 -17.40 -15.99 7.38
CA LYS A 117 -17.63 -17.43 7.17
C LYS A 117 -18.97 -17.80 6.51
N LYS A 118 -19.52 -16.95 5.64
CA LYS A 118 -20.59 -17.41 4.75
C LYS A 118 -19.93 -18.21 3.64
N LYS A 119 -20.29 -19.49 3.53
CA LYS A 119 -19.78 -20.38 2.45
C LYS A 119 -19.84 -19.64 1.11
N ASP A 120 -18.73 -19.69 0.38
CA ASP A 120 -18.55 -19.19 -1.00
C ASP A 120 -18.27 -17.68 -1.18
N PHE A 121 -17.89 -16.94 -0.12
CA PHE A 121 -17.53 -15.52 -0.24
C PHE A 121 -16.39 -15.06 0.71
N ASP A 122 -15.26 -15.77 0.67
CA ASP A 122 -14.00 -15.39 1.34
C ASP A 122 -12.95 -14.86 0.36
N LEU A 123 -11.81 -14.38 0.89
CA LEU A 123 -10.68 -13.86 0.11
C LEU A 123 -10.32 -14.80 -1.06
N TRP A 124 -10.11 -16.08 -0.78
CA TRP A 124 -9.63 -17.06 -1.75
C TRP A 124 -10.65 -17.31 -2.86
N THR A 125 -11.93 -17.43 -2.49
CA THR A 125 -13.02 -17.57 -3.45
C THR A 125 -13.13 -16.33 -4.35
N ILE A 126 -12.95 -15.13 -3.79
CA ILE A 126 -12.93 -13.87 -4.54
C ILE A 126 -11.79 -13.86 -5.56
N LEU A 127 -10.56 -14.14 -5.13
CA LEU A 127 -9.38 -14.13 -5.99
C LEU A 127 -9.57 -15.07 -7.20
N SER A 128 -10.08 -16.28 -6.94
CA SER A 128 -10.35 -17.29 -7.97
C SER A 128 -11.52 -16.89 -8.89
N LYS A 129 -12.71 -16.63 -8.32
CA LYS A 129 -13.95 -16.40 -9.07
C LYS A 129 -13.86 -15.20 -10.00
N TYR A 130 -13.22 -14.12 -9.54
CA TYR A 130 -13.10 -12.88 -10.27
C TYR A 130 -11.78 -12.74 -11.04
N LYS A 131 -10.96 -13.80 -11.06
CA LYS A 131 -9.73 -13.88 -11.84
C LYS A 131 -8.78 -12.73 -11.53
N ILE A 132 -8.62 -12.46 -10.24
CA ILE A 132 -7.73 -11.40 -9.75
C ILE A 132 -6.30 -11.73 -10.17
N THR A 133 -5.59 -10.74 -10.72
CA THR A 133 -4.19 -10.90 -11.17
C THR A 133 -3.19 -10.30 -10.19
N TYR A 134 -3.59 -9.22 -9.52
CA TYR A 134 -2.84 -8.57 -8.44
C TYR A 134 -3.73 -8.42 -7.22
N ALA A 135 -3.25 -8.89 -6.07
CA ALA A 135 -3.90 -8.70 -4.80
C ALA A 135 -2.96 -7.97 -3.82
N PHE A 136 -3.46 -6.91 -3.20
CA PHE A 136 -2.91 -6.36 -1.97
C PHE A 136 -3.83 -6.72 -0.81
N VAL A 137 -3.27 -7.14 0.32
CA VAL A 137 -4.01 -7.35 1.56
C VAL A 137 -3.21 -6.74 2.71
N SER A 138 -3.78 -5.80 3.47
CA SER A 138 -3.07 -5.24 4.63
C SER A 138 -2.68 -6.37 5.59
N THR A 139 -1.44 -6.35 6.09
CA THR A 139 -0.89 -7.48 6.84
C THR A 139 -1.69 -7.77 8.11
N CYS A 140 -2.26 -6.74 8.75
CA CYS A 140 -3.13 -6.91 9.92
C CYS A 140 -4.38 -7.75 9.63
N TYR A 141 -5.02 -7.59 8.47
CA TYR A 141 -6.13 -8.45 8.04
C TYR A 141 -5.62 -9.86 7.73
N PHE A 142 -4.46 -9.97 7.09
CA PHE A 142 -3.87 -11.26 6.74
C PHE A 142 -3.48 -12.07 8.00
N ASP A 143 -2.98 -11.41 9.05
CA ASP A 143 -2.72 -12.04 10.34
C ASP A 143 -3.99 -12.67 10.93
N GLY A 144 -5.15 -12.04 10.78
CA GLY A 144 -6.43 -12.61 11.19
C GLY A 144 -6.82 -13.87 10.41
N LEU A 145 -6.55 -13.88 9.10
CA LEU A 145 -6.74 -15.07 8.26
C LEU A 145 -5.83 -16.23 8.71
N GLU A 146 -4.58 -15.92 9.03
CA GLU A 146 -3.61 -16.91 9.51
C GLU A 146 -4.03 -17.48 10.88
N LEU A 147 -4.38 -16.61 11.84
CA LEU A 147 -4.77 -17.00 13.20
C LEU A 147 -6.01 -17.89 13.23
N THR A 148 -6.98 -17.60 12.38
CA THR A 148 -8.20 -18.40 12.28
C THR A 148 -8.06 -19.63 11.38
N ASN A 149 -6.87 -19.81 10.78
CA ASN A 149 -6.62 -20.76 9.70
C ASN A 149 -7.76 -20.68 8.66
N ALA A 150 -8.10 -19.45 8.24
CA ALA A 150 -9.12 -19.12 7.25
C ALA A 150 -8.66 -19.53 5.84
N TRP A 151 -8.44 -20.82 5.71
CA TRP A 151 -8.27 -21.57 4.50
C TRP A 151 -9.32 -22.66 4.55
N ASN A 152 -10.41 -22.48 3.81
CA ASN A 152 -11.35 -23.57 3.62
C ASN A 152 -10.72 -24.53 2.60
N ASP A 153 -10.86 -25.85 2.76
CA ASP A 153 -10.51 -26.74 1.65
C ASP A 153 -11.41 -26.36 0.48
N HIS A 154 -10.81 -25.70 -0.52
CA HIS A 154 -11.50 -25.15 -1.66
C HIS A 154 -11.32 -26.12 -2.84
N PRO A 155 -12.18 -27.14 -3.02
CA PRO A 155 -12.00 -28.11 -4.10
C PRO A 155 -12.13 -27.50 -5.50
N ASN A 156 -12.66 -26.27 -5.62
CA ASN A 156 -13.00 -25.62 -6.88
C ASN A 156 -12.39 -24.22 -7.07
N VAL A 157 -11.36 -23.83 -6.30
CA VAL A 157 -10.65 -22.56 -6.57
C VAL A 157 -9.55 -22.76 -7.60
N ASN A 158 -9.45 -21.81 -8.53
CA ASN A 158 -8.40 -21.74 -9.52
C ASN A 158 -7.69 -20.38 -9.42
N PHE A 159 -6.39 -20.41 -9.14
CA PHE A 159 -5.53 -19.22 -9.01
C PHE A 159 -4.61 -18.99 -10.22
N ASP A 160 -4.87 -19.61 -11.38
CA ASP A 160 -4.06 -19.47 -12.61
C ASP A 160 -3.89 -18.03 -13.08
N HIS A 161 -4.82 -17.15 -12.70
CA HIS A 161 -4.79 -15.73 -13.04
C HIS A 161 -3.96 -14.90 -12.06
N LEU A 162 -3.78 -15.35 -10.81
CA LEU A 162 -3.07 -14.60 -9.78
C LEU A 162 -1.57 -14.65 -10.06
N LYS A 163 -0.96 -13.48 -10.27
CA LYS A 163 0.46 -13.33 -10.60
C LYS A 163 1.24 -12.76 -9.42
N VAL A 164 0.65 -11.78 -8.74
CA VAL A 164 1.30 -11.00 -7.69
C VAL A 164 0.38 -10.91 -6.48
N PHE A 165 0.90 -11.27 -5.31
CA PHE A 165 0.24 -11.08 -4.01
C PHE A 165 1.15 -10.24 -3.12
N THR A 166 0.62 -9.14 -2.61
CA THR A 166 1.37 -8.19 -1.79
C THR A 166 0.69 -7.96 -0.47
N MET A 167 1.51 -7.67 0.53
CA MET A 167 1.07 -7.30 1.87
C MET A 167 1.81 -6.04 2.30
N GLY A 168 1.21 -5.26 3.18
CA GLY A 168 1.79 -4.00 3.65
C GLY A 168 0.90 -3.32 4.68
N ALA A 169 1.13 -2.01 4.88
CA ALA A 169 0.53 -1.17 5.94
C ALA A 169 0.89 -1.57 7.38
N SER A 170 1.48 -2.74 7.61
CA SER A 170 2.19 -3.13 8.82
C SER A 170 3.24 -4.19 8.49
N PRO A 171 4.26 -4.42 9.34
CA PRO A 171 5.38 -5.33 9.03
C PRO A 171 4.92 -6.73 8.61
N VAL A 172 5.35 -7.17 7.41
CA VAL A 172 5.03 -8.49 6.84
C VAL A 172 5.97 -9.55 7.43
N LYS A 173 5.41 -10.63 7.97
CA LYS A 173 6.15 -11.68 8.68
C LYS A 173 6.38 -12.87 7.77
N LYS A 174 7.48 -13.61 7.97
CA LYS A 174 7.81 -14.84 7.21
C LYS A 174 6.65 -15.84 7.20
N ARG A 175 5.99 -16.03 8.35
CA ARG A 175 4.80 -16.89 8.49
C ARG A 175 3.65 -16.54 7.52
N ASN A 176 3.49 -15.26 7.17
CA ASN A 176 2.46 -14.84 6.21
C ASN A 176 2.77 -15.39 4.81
N TYR A 177 4.05 -15.34 4.38
CA TYR A 177 4.49 -15.96 3.13
C TYR A 177 4.31 -17.48 3.16
N ASP A 178 4.71 -18.12 4.27
CA ASP A 178 4.57 -19.58 4.43
C ASP A 178 3.11 -20.01 4.33
N PHE A 179 2.18 -19.25 4.93
CA PHE A 179 0.75 -19.52 4.84
C PHE A 179 0.26 -19.50 3.38
N ILE A 180 0.67 -18.50 2.59
CA ILE A 180 0.29 -18.41 1.17
C ILE A 180 0.89 -19.58 0.39
N TYR A 181 2.21 -19.83 0.49
CA TYR A 181 2.86 -20.89 -0.29
C TYR A 181 2.33 -22.29 0.06
N LYS A 182 2.12 -22.57 1.36
CA LYS A 182 1.59 -23.85 1.83
C LYS A 182 0.20 -24.14 1.24
N ASN A 183 -0.64 -23.12 1.18
CA ASN A 183 -2.05 -23.28 0.85
C ASN A 183 -2.32 -23.16 -0.66
N LEU A 184 -1.76 -22.14 -1.34
CA LEU A 184 -1.94 -21.97 -2.78
C LEU A 184 -1.23 -23.07 -3.58
N LYS A 185 -0.16 -23.67 -3.03
CA LYS A 185 0.67 -24.70 -3.68
C LYS A 185 1.16 -24.29 -5.07
N ARG A 186 1.33 -22.99 -5.30
CA ARG A 186 1.90 -22.37 -6.51
C ARG A 186 3.27 -21.82 -6.17
N LYS A 187 4.23 -22.01 -7.09
CA LYS A 187 5.64 -21.56 -6.92
C LYS A 187 6.02 -20.41 -7.84
N ASP A 188 5.15 -20.07 -8.78
CA ASP A 188 5.32 -19.08 -9.83
C ASP A 188 4.54 -17.78 -9.55
N ILE A 189 3.91 -17.68 -8.38
CA ILE A 189 3.35 -16.44 -7.87
C ILE A 189 4.45 -15.61 -7.21
N PHE A 190 4.47 -14.30 -7.47
CA PHE A 190 5.31 -13.40 -6.72
C PHE A 190 4.60 -12.95 -5.44
N ILE A 191 5.28 -13.06 -4.30
CA ILE A 191 4.80 -12.55 -3.02
C ILE A 191 5.76 -11.48 -2.52
N GLY A 192 5.22 -10.30 -2.19
CA GLY A 192 6.02 -9.14 -1.80
C GLY A 192 5.50 -8.41 -0.56
N SER A 193 6.42 -7.73 0.12
CA SER A 193 6.11 -6.74 1.15
C SER A 193 6.22 -5.35 0.54
N GLN A 194 5.16 -4.55 0.63
CA GLN A 194 5.14 -3.15 0.21
C GLN A 194 5.28 -2.25 1.43
N TYR A 195 6.22 -1.31 1.36
CA TYR A 195 6.36 -0.22 2.30
C TYR A 195 6.05 1.10 1.59
N GLY A 196 5.01 1.75 2.06
CA GLY A 196 4.52 3.03 1.59
C GLY A 196 3.86 3.79 2.73
N ALA A 197 3.47 5.03 2.45
CA ALA A 197 2.76 5.86 3.41
C ALA A 197 1.83 6.82 2.70
N THR A 198 0.86 7.37 3.43
CA THR A 198 -0.09 8.34 2.88
C THR A 198 0.65 9.52 2.26
N GLU A 199 1.70 10.01 2.90
CA GLU A 199 2.54 11.11 2.44
C GLU A 199 3.17 10.86 1.07
N MET A 200 3.46 9.60 0.75
CA MET A 200 4.05 9.19 -0.52
C MET A 200 3.02 9.01 -1.64
N PHE A 201 1.73 8.84 -1.29
CA PHE A 201 0.66 8.42 -2.19
C PHE A 201 1.09 7.30 -3.16
N GLY A 202 1.68 6.26 -2.57
CA GLY A 202 2.36 5.17 -3.24
C GLY A 202 3.37 4.52 -2.29
N ASP A 203 4.34 3.83 -2.85
CA ASP A 203 5.35 3.10 -2.08
C ASP A 203 6.73 3.77 -2.06
N PHE A 204 7.43 3.67 -0.94
CA PHE A 204 8.87 3.95 -0.82
C PHE A 204 9.72 2.83 -1.40
N THR A 205 9.19 1.60 -1.40
CA THR A 205 9.84 0.39 -1.90
C THR A 205 9.10 -0.18 -3.08
N GLY A 206 9.84 -0.77 -4.01
CA GLY A 206 9.27 -1.48 -5.14
C GLY A 206 9.72 -2.94 -5.21
N PHE A 207 9.45 -3.53 -6.37
CA PHE A 207 9.89 -4.87 -6.71
C PHE A 207 10.71 -4.87 -8.01
N ASP A 208 11.65 -5.79 -8.09
CA ASP A 208 12.37 -6.13 -9.30
C ASP A 208 12.25 -7.64 -9.54
N PHE A 209 11.45 -8.02 -10.54
CA PHE A 209 11.21 -9.42 -10.87
C PHE A 209 12.44 -10.13 -11.48
N ASN A 210 13.54 -9.42 -11.74
CA ASN A 210 14.80 -10.00 -12.19
C ASN A 210 15.75 -10.37 -11.04
N THR A 211 15.40 -10.00 -9.80
CA THR A 211 16.20 -10.31 -8.61
C THR A 211 15.42 -11.15 -7.62
N LEU A 212 16.12 -11.69 -6.61
CA LEU A 212 15.49 -12.50 -5.57
C LEU A 212 14.73 -11.59 -4.59
N SER A 213 13.55 -12.06 -4.17
CA SER A 213 12.80 -11.48 -3.06
C SER A 213 13.02 -12.33 -1.81
N TYR A 214 13.19 -11.68 -0.66
CA TYR A 214 13.47 -12.32 0.63
C TYR A 214 12.32 -12.07 1.59
N MET A 215 11.80 -13.15 2.19
CA MET A 215 10.65 -13.07 3.09
C MET A 215 10.94 -12.20 4.31
N GLY A 216 10.07 -11.23 4.57
CA GLY A 216 10.20 -10.26 5.66
C GLY A 216 11.03 -9.02 5.32
N GLU A 217 11.45 -8.88 4.06
CA GLU A 217 12.13 -7.69 3.55
C GLU A 217 11.25 -7.04 2.46
N CYS A 218 11.22 -5.71 2.41
CA CYS A 218 10.78 -5.00 1.21
C CYS A 218 11.96 -4.97 0.24
N GLN A 219 11.73 -5.39 -1.01
CA GLN A 219 12.79 -5.93 -1.87
C GLN A 219 13.84 -4.89 -2.28
N VAL A 220 13.39 -3.76 -2.85
CA VAL A 220 14.27 -2.69 -3.34
C VAL A 220 13.61 -1.33 -3.06
N PRO A 221 14.37 -0.22 -2.98
CA PRO A 221 13.80 1.11 -3.08
C PRO A 221 13.00 1.28 -4.37
N ALA A 222 11.89 2.03 -4.32
CA ALA A 222 11.14 2.34 -5.52
C ALA A 222 11.95 3.25 -6.44
N LEU A 223 11.71 3.18 -7.76
CA LEU A 223 12.41 4.04 -8.72
C LEU A 223 12.24 5.52 -8.35
N GLY A 224 13.35 6.26 -8.36
CA GLY A 224 13.36 7.69 -7.99
C GLY A 224 13.22 7.97 -6.50
N VAL A 225 13.30 6.96 -5.64
CA VAL A 225 13.32 7.10 -4.18
C VAL A 225 14.72 6.76 -3.65
N ASP A 226 15.46 7.77 -3.22
CA ASP A 226 16.76 7.61 -2.55
C ASP A 226 16.54 7.24 -1.07
N LEU A 227 16.10 6.00 -0.84
CA LEU A 227 15.75 5.47 0.46
C LEU A 227 17.00 5.01 1.23
N GLN A 228 17.21 5.55 2.43
CA GLN A 228 18.36 5.23 3.28
C GLN A 228 17.94 4.99 4.73
N CYS A 229 18.86 4.48 5.54
CA CYS A 229 18.72 4.43 6.99
C CYS A 229 19.81 5.29 7.63
N PHE A 230 19.44 6.23 8.50
CA PHE A 230 20.38 7.11 9.20
C PHE A 230 20.59 6.67 10.65
N ASP A 231 21.83 6.75 11.13
CA ASP A 231 22.13 6.58 12.55
C ASP A 231 21.73 7.80 13.39
N LYS A 232 22.06 7.77 14.68
CA LYS A 232 21.78 8.87 15.63
C LYS A 232 22.54 10.16 15.31
N GLU A 233 23.60 10.09 14.51
CA GLU A 233 24.39 11.25 14.06
C GLU A 233 23.90 11.78 12.71
N GLY A 234 22.87 11.17 12.11
CA GLY A 234 22.35 11.54 10.79
C GLY A 234 23.22 11.07 9.63
N LYS A 235 24.01 9.99 9.82
CA LYS A 235 24.84 9.40 8.77
C LYS A 235 24.20 8.14 8.20
N PRO A 236 24.34 7.88 6.89
CA PRO A 236 23.82 6.67 6.28
C PRO A 236 24.51 5.42 6.81
N VAL A 237 23.72 4.41 7.16
CA VAL A 237 24.18 3.12 7.68
C VAL A 237 23.50 1.95 6.97
N VAL A 238 24.22 0.82 6.92
CA VAL A 238 23.75 -0.46 6.36
C VAL A 238 24.05 -1.57 7.37
N GLY A 239 23.13 -2.53 7.51
CA GLY A 239 23.25 -3.64 8.46
C GLY A 239 23.04 -3.26 9.92
N GLN A 240 22.53 -2.06 10.18
CA GLN A 240 22.28 -1.50 11.51
C GLN A 240 20.92 -0.82 11.52
N ARG A 241 20.26 -0.82 12.69
CA ARG A 241 19.01 -0.06 12.89
C ARG A 241 19.27 1.43 12.73
N GLY A 242 18.33 2.11 12.09
CA GLY A 242 18.38 3.54 11.87
C GLY A 242 17.03 4.11 11.45
N GLU A 243 16.97 5.43 11.35
CA GLU A 243 15.82 6.18 10.87
C GLU A 243 15.68 6.01 9.36
N VAL A 244 14.51 5.60 8.88
CA VAL A 244 14.22 5.48 7.45
C VAL A 244 13.98 6.88 6.88
N VAL A 245 14.81 7.24 5.89
CA VAL A 245 14.81 8.57 5.29
C VAL A 245 14.81 8.50 3.76
N VAL A 246 14.36 9.59 3.13
CA VAL A 246 14.51 9.82 1.69
C VAL A 246 15.34 11.09 1.48
N THR A 247 16.52 10.94 0.88
CA THR A 247 17.54 12.00 0.81
C THR A 247 17.42 12.91 -0.41
N THR A 248 16.50 12.61 -1.32
CA THR A 248 16.17 13.45 -2.49
C THR A 248 14.67 13.73 -2.55
N PRO A 249 14.24 14.90 -3.03
CA PRO A 249 12.82 15.19 -3.23
C PRO A 249 12.14 14.12 -4.09
N CYS A 250 11.00 13.61 -3.63
CA CYS A 250 10.16 12.71 -4.41
C CYS A 250 8.97 13.48 -5.00
N PRO A 251 8.65 13.33 -6.31
CA PRO A 251 7.54 14.03 -6.92
C PRO A 251 6.17 13.79 -6.26
N SER A 252 5.98 12.66 -5.59
CA SER A 252 4.70 12.34 -4.93
C SER A 252 4.60 12.77 -3.47
N PHE A 253 5.62 13.44 -2.93
CA PHE A 253 5.48 14.06 -1.63
C PHE A 253 4.36 15.10 -1.60
N PRO A 254 3.78 15.35 -0.41
CA PRO A 254 2.65 16.25 -0.29
C PRO A 254 3.05 17.66 -0.73
N VAL A 255 2.11 18.37 -1.37
CA VAL A 255 2.35 19.77 -1.73
C VAL A 255 2.41 20.63 -0.47
N TYR A 256 1.51 20.36 0.47
CA TYR A 256 1.40 20.99 1.79
C TYR A 256 0.50 20.15 2.70
N LEU A 257 0.37 20.56 3.97
CA LEU A 257 -0.65 20.03 4.87
C LEU A 257 -1.85 20.98 4.94
N TRP A 258 -3.06 20.46 4.89
CA TRP A 258 -4.29 21.27 4.95
C TRP A 258 -4.33 22.09 6.25
N GLY A 259 -4.52 23.41 6.11
CA GLY A 259 -4.48 24.37 7.21
C GLY A 259 -3.07 24.67 7.74
N ASP A 260 -2.02 24.43 6.94
CA ASP A 260 -0.63 24.77 7.24
C ASP A 260 -0.14 25.89 6.32
N GLU A 261 -0.64 27.10 6.51
CA GLU A 261 -0.45 28.24 5.59
C GLU A 261 1.04 28.57 5.33
N ASP A 262 1.89 28.37 6.34
CA ASP A 262 3.33 28.65 6.28
C ASP A 262 4.20 27.39 6.09
N ASN A 263 3.60 26.20 5.88
CA ASN A 263 4.28 24.90 5.81
C ASN A 263 5.12 24.52 7.05
N ASN A 264 4.93 25.21 8.17
CA ASN A 264 5.69 24.97 9.40
C ASN A 264 5.44 23.56 9.94
N ARG A 265 4.19 23.07 9.91
CA ARG A 265 3.87 21.74 10.43
C ARG A 265 4.48 20.65 9.55
N LEU A 266 4.42 20.81 8.22
CA LEU A 266 5.08 19.89 7.29
C LEU A 266 6.58 19.85 7.54
N TYR A 267 7.22 21.02 7.65
CA TYR A 267 8.65 21.13 7.91
C TYR A 267 9.04 20.50 9.25
N GLU A 268 8.36 20.86 10.33
CA GLU A 268 8.59 20.32 11.67
C GLU A 268 8.45 18.79 11.70
N THR A 269 7.46 18.25 10.98
CA THR A 269 7.17 16.82 11.01
C THR A 269 8.16 15.97 10.21
N TYR A 270 8.59 16.44 9.03
CA TYR A 270 9.33 15.58 8.09
C TYR A 270 10.71 16.11 7.69
N LEU A 271 11.00 17.39 7.84
CA LEU A 271 12.22 18.02 7.30
C LEU A 271 13.11 18.66 8.37
N SER A 272 12.64 18.79 9.61
CA SER A 272 13.35 19.47 10.69
C SER A 272 14.48 18.65 11.32
N LYS A 273 14.36 17.31 11.29
CA LYS A 273 15.32 16.39 11.94
C LYS A 273 16.65 16.34 11.21
N TYR A 274 16.60 16.36 9.88
CA TYR A 274 17.76 16.28 9.00
C TYR A 274 17.58 17.28 7.86
N GLU A 275 18.46 18.27 7.77
CA GLU A 275 18.35 19.34 6.79
C GLU A 275 18.30 18.79 5.35
N GLY A 276 17.24 19.15 4.61
CA GLY A 276 17.04 18.72 3.22
C GLY A 276 16.66 17.25 3.03
N VAL A 277 16.41 16.51 4.10
CA VAL A 277 16.13 15.06 4.06
C VAL A 277 14.75 14.79 4.65
N TRP A 278 13.95 14.00 3.93
CA TRP A 278 12.63 13.58 4.39
C TRP A 278 12.76 12.46 5.41
N CYS A 279 12.38 12.72 6.66
CA CYS A 279 12.29 11.76 7.74
C CYS A 279 10.88 11.18 7.82
N GLN A 280 10.73 9.89 7.50
CA GLN A 280 9.43 9.23 7.49
C GLN A 280 8.90 8.92 8.92
N ASN A 281 9.79 9.03 9.92
CA ASN A 281 9.51 8.70 11.31
C ASN A 281 9.25 7.19 11.50
N ASP A 282 10.00 6.37 10.78
CA ASP A 282 10.00 4.92 10.88
C ASP A 282 11.43 4.43 11.15
N GLU A 283 11.58 3.41 11.99
CA GLU A 283 12.84 2.70 12.21
C GLU A 283 12.92 1.48 11.30
N GLY A 284 14.09 1.27 10.71
CA GLY A 284 14.36 0.10 9.89
C GLY A 284 15.85 -0.17 9.76
N TRP A 285 16.20 -1.12 8.92
CA TRP A 285 17.59 -1.37 8.52
C TRP A 285 17.64 -1.97 7.13
N ILE A 286 18.75 -1.70 6.43
CA ILE A 286 19.04 -2.25 5.12
C ILE A 286 19.92 -3.48 5.30
N ASN A 287 19.51 -4.60 4.72
CA ASN A 287 20.28 -5.84 4.77
C ASN A 287 21.54 -5.74 3.89
N PRO A 288 22.74 -5.91 4.45
CA PRO A 288 24.01 -5.71 3.72
C PRO A 288 24.25 -6.75 2.62
N LYS A 289 23.53 -7.87 2.63
CA LYS A 289 23.67 -8.95 1.63
C LYS A 289 22.66 -8.84 0.51
N THR A 290 21.42 -8.52 0.85
CA THR A 290 20.29 -8.53 -0.11
C THR A 290 19.98 -7.12 -0.63
N GLY A 291 20.34 -6.07 0.11
CA GLY A 291 19.93 -4.69 -0.15
C GLY A 291 18.47 -4.40 0.20
N GLY A 292 17.70 -5.40 0.64
CA GLY A 292 16.31 -5.24 1.07
C GLY A 292 16.20 -4.45 2.36
N ILE A 293 15.10 -3.72 2.54
CA ILE A 293 14.80 -2.96 3.74
C ILE A 293 13.83 -3.71 4.64
N VAL A 294 14.15 -3.78 5.94
CA VAL A 294 13.25 -4.27 6.97
C VAL A 294 12.77 -3.07 7.77
N VAL A 295 11.48 -2.76 7.65
CA VAL A 295 10.83 -1.74 8.46
C VAL A 295 10.34 -2.39 9.75
N ILE A 296 10.83 -1.87 10.87
CA ILE A 296 10.54 -2.39 12.20
C ILE A 296 9.23 -1.78 12.70
N GLY A 297 9.10 -0.46 12.59
CA GLY A 297 7.90 0.26 13.02
C GLY A 297 8.16 1.75 13.13
N ARG A 298 7.25 2.45 13.80
CA ARG A 298 7.31 3.88 14.08
C ARG A 298 8.51 4.22 14.98
N SER A 299 9.34 5.18 14.56
CA SER A 299 10.49 5.64 15.37
C SER A 299 10.06 6.53 16.53
N ASP A 300 8.89 7.15 16.42
CA ASP A 300 8.23 7.93 17.47
C ASP A 300 7.55 7.07 18.56
N ASP A 301 7.45 5.74 18.36
CA ASP A 301 6.88 4.78 19.31
C ASP A 301 7.93 3.84 19.95
N ILE A 302 9.22 4.18 19.87
CA ILE A 302 10.29 3.34 20.43
C ILE A 302 10.33 3.45 21.96
N MET A 303 10.35 2.29 22.64
CA MET A 303 10.55 2.19 24.09
C MET A 303 12.00 1.82 24.41
N THR A 304 12.53 2.33 25.52
CA THR A 304 13.85 1.95 26.03
C THR A 304 13.69 1.19 27.35
N GLN A 305 14.20 -0.05 27.43
CA GLN A 305 14.24 -0.81 28.68
C GLN A 305 15.63 -1.41 28.87
N TYR A 306 16.23 -1.19 30.05
CA TYR A 306 17.61 -1.63 30.36
C TYR A 306 18.70 -1.16 29.37
N GLY A 307 18.46 -0.05 28.66
CA GLY A 307 19.40 0.50 27.67
C GLY A 307 19.23 -0.07 26.26
N GLU A 308 18.33 -1.04 26.07
CA GLU A 308 17.98 -1.60 24.76
C GLU A 308 16.75 -0.89 24.18
N LEU A 309 16.81 -0.59 22.88
CA LEU A 309 15.69 -0.02 22.12
C LEU A 309 14.79 -1.14 21.62
N MET A 310 13.51 -1.08 21.99
CA MET A 310 12.48 -2.02 21.56
C MET A 310 11.35 -1.23 20.91
N SER A 311 10.97 -1.65 19.70
CA SER A 311 9.79 -1.10 19.05
C SER A 311 8.52 -1.77 19.60
N ALA A 312 7.37 -1.10 19.47
CA ALA A 312 6.09 -1.76 19.74
C ALA A 312 5.89 -3.02 18.88
N ALA A 313 6.40 -3.03 17.64
CA ALA A 313 6.33 -4.18 16.74
C ALA A 313 7.08 -5.40 17.27
N ASP A 314 8.25 -5.22 17.89
CA ASP A 314 9.02 -6.29 18.52
C ASP A 314 8.20 -6.96 19.64
N ILE A 315 7.50 -6.15 20.45
CA ILE A 315 6.65 -6.64 21.54
C ILE A 315 5.40 -7.33 21.01
N TYR A 316 4.74 -6.77 20.00
CA TYR A 316 3.59 -7.42 19.37
C TYR A 316 3.98 -8.76 18.75
N PHE A 317 5.16 -8.84 18.12
CA PHE A 317 5.67 -10.09 17.57
C PHE A 317 5.91 -11.13 18.67
N ALA A 318 6.66 -10.78 19.72
CA ALA A 318 6.94 -11.66 20.84
C ALA A 318 5.65 -12.11 21.56
N SER A 319 4.72 -11.17 21.80
CA SER A 319 3.44 -11.46 22.46
C SER A 319 2.61 -12.45 21.64
N LYS A 320 2.51 -12.27 20.31
CA LYS A 320 1.74 -13.20 19.46
C LYS A 320 2.39 -14.57 19.34
N LEU A 321 3.72 -14.66 19.49
CA LEU A 321 4.43 -15.93 19.49
C LEU A 321 4.18 -16.71 20.80
N CYS A 322 4.23 -16.01 21.94
CA CYS A 322 4.13 -16.62 23.26
C CYS A 322 2.67 -16.83 23.73
N TYR A 323 1.75 -15.97 23.28
CA TYR A 323 0.35 -15.94 23.71
C TYR A 323 -0.58 -15.80 22.48
N PRO A 324 -0.70 -16.83 21.63
CA PRO A 324 -1.51 -16.79 20.42
C PRO A 324 -3.01 -16.57 20.68
N GLU A 325 -3.48 -16.73 21.93
CA GLU A 325 -4.84 -16.45 22.37
C GLU A 325 -5.14 -14.94 22.57
N ILE A 326 -4.12 -14.08 22.60
CA ILE A 326 -4.28 -12.64 22.71
C ILE A 326 -4.48 -12.06 21.29
N PRO A 327 -5.63 -11.42 21.00
CA PRO A 327 -5.99 -10.94 19.65
C PRO A 327 -4.95 -10.02 18.99
#